data_AF-A0A7J3MK09-F1
#
_entry.id   AF-A0A7J3MK09-F1
#
_cell.length_a   1.000
_cell.length_b   1.000
_cell.length_c   1.000
_cell.angle_alpha   90.00
_cell.angle_beta   90.00
_cell.angle_gamma   90.00
#
_symmetry.space_group_name_H-M   'P 1'
#
loop_
_entity.id
_entity.type
_entity.pdbx_description
1 polymer ?
#
loop_
_entity_poly.entity_id
_entity_poly.type
_entity_poly.pdbx_seq_one_letter_code
_entity_poly.pdbx_strand_id
1 'polypeptide(L)'
;MAYLSIRDIVAIALFAALWGILNATVAPVIFTTFGIPVFCDMIGFMSLILAVWWVRKLGTASAVGFVATVLNFVLRPGAVHFLGFTAASVVFDLLTFVFRYENCFSKKLVGAILLAIVSTVSAAVAGFIIGTFFMAAPQLAKWGGVVGWVILHMAGGIVGWLLGVVLTLSLEARGMRKK
;
A
#
# COMPACT_ATOMS: atom_id res chain seq x y z
N MET A 1 29.95 -0.67 -0.81
CA MET A 1 28.98 0.44 -0.56
C MET A 1 27.65 -0.18 -0.14
N ALA A 2 26.95 0.39 0.84
CA ALA A 2 25.66 -0.13 1.27
C ALA A 2 24.59 0.06 0.17
N TYR A 3 23.73 -0.94 -0.05
CA TYR A 3 22.67 -0.87 -1.05
C TYR A 3 21.65 0.25 -0.74
N LEU A 4 21.27 0.38 0.52
CA LEU A 4 20.43 1.46 1.04
C LEU A 4 21.28 2.54 1.71
N SER A 5 20.98 3.80 1.41
CA SER A 5 21.53 4.94 2.14
C SER A 5 20.74 5.20 3.42
N ILE A 6 21.30 5.98 4.33
CA ILE A 6 20.58 6.41 5.54
C ILE A 6 19.27 7.14 5.21
N ARG A 7 19.24 7.92 4.11
CA ARG A 7 18.04 8.62 3.65
C ARG A 7 16.95 7.64 3.17
N ASP A 8 17.37 6.52 2.58
CA ASP A 8 16.44 5.48 2.12
C ASP A 8 15.81 4.76 3.33
N ILE A 9 16.63 4.42 4.32
CA ILE A 9 16.18 3.77 5.57
C ILE A 9 15.20 4.67 6.32
N VAL A 10 15.51 5.97 6.44
CA VAL A 10 14.62 6.96 7.08
C VAL A 10 13.29 7.07 6.35
N ALA A 11 13.29 7.09 5.01
CA ALA A 11 12.06 7.14 4.24
C ALA A 11 11.21 5.87 4.42
N ILE A 12 11.84 4.69 4.37
CA ILE A 12 11.17 3.41 4.64
C ILE A 12 10.54 3.41 6.03
N ALA A 13 11.29 3.83 7.06
CA ALA A 13 10.78 3.90 8.43
C ALA A 13 9.61 4.88 8.57
N LEU A 14 9.71 6.07 7.96
CA LEU A 14 8.67 7.09 7.99
C LEU A 14 7.37 6.59 7.36
N PHE A 15 7.43 6.02 6.15
CA PHE A 15 6.23 5.56 5.45
C PHE A 15 5.68 4.26 6.03
N ALA A 16 6.53 3.41 6.63
CA ALA A 16 6.08 2.26 7.41
C ALA A 16 5.34 2.68 8.68
N ALA A 17 5.83 3.70 9.39
CA ALA A 17 5.14 4.26 10.54
C ALA A 17 3.81 4.92 10.13
N LEU A 18 3.80 5.71 9.05
CA LEU A 18 2.58 6.31 8.51
C LEU A 18 1.53 5.23 8.21
N TRP A 19 1.94 4.17 7.51
CA TRP A 19 1.03 3.07 7.20
C TRP A 19 0.59 2.33 8.47
N GLY A 20 1.55 1.84 9.24
CA GLY A 20 1.33 0.97 10.39
C GLY A 20 0.48 1.62 11.47
N ILE A 21 0.83 2.86 11.87
CA ILE A 21 0.12 3.58 12.95
C ILE A 21 -1.31 3.93 12.53
N LEU A 22 -1.51 4.46 11.33
CA LEU A 22 -2.85 4.83 10.88
C LEU A 22 -3.74 3.60 10.67
N ASN A 23 -3.18 2.47 10.22
CA ASN A 23 -3.93 1.22 10.13
C ASN A 23 -4.22 0.58 11.50
N ALA A 24 -3.33 0.74 12.47
CA ALA A 24 -3.58 0.23 13.81
C ALA A 24 -4.63 1.06 14.56
N THR A 25 -4.76 2.37 14.26
CA THR A 25 -5.59 3.29 15.04
C THR A 25 -6.88 3.72 14.34
N VAL A 26 -6.81 4.13 13.08
CA VAL A 26 -7.95 4.75 12.36
C VAL A 26 -8.73 3.72 11.54
N ALA A 27 -8.03 2.89 10.77
CA ALA A 27 -8.66 1.89 9.91
C ALA A 27 -9.66 0.95 10.62
N PRO A 28 -9.43 0.52 11.88
CA PRO A 28 -10.35 -0.39 12.55
C PRO A 28 -11.69 0.28 12.85
N VAL A 29 -11.68 1.56 13.24
CA VAL A 29 -12.89 2.35 13.53
C VAL A 29 -13.77 2.45 12.29
N ILE A 30 -13.14 2.71 11.14
CA ILE A 30 -13.84 2.80 9.86
C ILE A 30 -14.36 1.42 9.45
N PHE A 31 -13.54 0.38 9.60
CA PHE A 31 -13.94 -0.98 9.24
C PHE A 31 -15.13 -1.46 10.08
N THR A 32 -15.14 -1.22 11.39
CA THR A 32 -16.28 -1.60 12.25
C THR A 32 -17.55 -0.81 11.92
N THR A 33 -17.41 0.41 11.41
CA THR A 33 -18.55 1.28 11.08
C THR A 33 -19.18 0.91 9.73
N PHE A 34 -18.35 0.73 8.69
CA PHE A 34 -18.83 0.57 7.31
C PHE A 34 -18.68 -0.87 6.79
N GLY A 35 -17.78 -1.66 7.37
CA GLY A 35 -17.49 -3.03 6.93
C GLY A 35 -16.76 -3.08 5.58
N ILE A 36 -15.99 -2.06 5.23
CA ILE A 36 -15.24 -2.00 3.96
C ILE A 36 -13.74 -1.81 4.21
N PRO A 37 -12.86 -2.47 3.42
CA PRO A 37 -11.41 -2.40 3.59
C PRO A 37 -10.76 -1.16 2.98
N VAL A 38 -11.52 -0.35 2.22
CA VAL A 38 -11.03 0.74 1.36
C VAL A 38 -10.03 1.68 2.05
N PHE A 39 -10.25 2.02 3.33
CA PHE A 39 -9.35 2.91 4.06
C PHE A 39 -8.01 2.25 4.43
N CYS A 40 -8.02 0.96 4.74
CA CYS A 40 -6.79 0.20 5.02
C CYS A 40 -5.87 0.22 3.79
N ASP A 41 -6.45 -0.09 2.63
CA ASP A 41 -5.78 -0.07 1.32
C ASP A 41 -5.29 1.33 0.97
N MET A 42 -6.18 2.33 1.08
CA MET A 42 -5.86 3.71 0.73
C MET A 42 -4.60 4.21 1.44
N ILE A 43 -4.52 4.02 2.76
CA ILE A 43 -3.37 4.42 3.58
C ILE A 43 -2.13 3.64 3.15
N GLY A 44 -2.26 2.33 2.93
CA GLY A 44 -1.16 1.47 2.54
C GLY A 44 -0.56 1.86 1.20
N PHE A 45 -1.37 1.88 0.14
CA PHE A 45 -0.88 2.16 -1.21
C PHE A 45 -0.39 3.60 -1.39
N MET A 46 -1.00 4.57 -0.72
CA MET A 46 -0.46 5.93 -0.66
C MET A 46 0.94 5.95 -0.06
N SER A 47 1.15 5.23 1.04
CA SER A 47 2.45 5.14 1.72
C SER A 47 3.50 4.41 0.87
N LEU A 48 3.11 3.31 0.20
CA LEU A 48 3.97 2.58 -0.72
C LEU A 48 4.39 3.41 -1.93
N ILE A 49 3.46 4.15 -2.54
CA ILE A 49 3.76 5.04 -3.66
C ILE A 49 4.76 6.11 -3.24
N LEU A 50 4.56 6.75 -2.09
CA LEU A 50 5.49 7.77 -1.58
C LEU A 50 6.87 7.20 -1.27
N ALA A 51 6.93 6.02 -0.65
CA ALA A 51 8.19 5.35 -0.33
C ALA A 51 8.97 4.98 -1.59
N VAL A 52 8.33 4.33 -2.57
CA VAL A 52 8.99 3.91 -3.80
C VAL A 52 9.32 5.12 -4.68
N TRP A 53 8.44 6.13 -4.73
CA TRP A 53 8.74 7.41 -5.37
C TRP A 53 10.02 8.02 -4.80
N TRP A 54 10.21 7.97 -3.47
CA TRP A 54 11.37 8.50 -2.77
C TRP A 54 12.64 7.64 -2.99
N VAL A 55 12.58 6.34 -2.79
CA VAL A 55 13.78 5.49 -2.75
C VAL A 55 14.16 4.93 -4.13
N ARG A 56 13.18 4.52 -4.94
CA ARG A 56 13.38 3.89 -6.26
C ARG A 56 14.37 2.72 -6.27
N LYS A 57 14.30 1.84 -5.27
CA LYS A 57 15.12 0.61 -5.16
C LYS A 57 14.24 -0.59 -4.83
N LEU A 58 14.64 -1.76 -5.33
CA LEU A 58 13.95 -3.01 -5.03
C LEU A 58 14.09 -3.32 -3.54
N GLY A 59 13.03 -3.82 -2.92
CA GLY A 59 12.94 -4.05 -1.48
C GLY A 59 12.29 -2.90 -0.71
N THR A 60 12.06 -1.74 -1.33
CA THR A 60 11.52 -0.56 -0.62
C THR A 60 10.10 -0.79 -0.16
N ALA A 61 9.19 -1.15 -1.08
CA ALA A 61 7.80 -1.36 -0.73
C ALA A 61 7.63 -2.58 0.19
N SER A 62 8.40 -3.65 -0.07
CA SER A 62 8.43 -4.85 0.76
C SER A 62 8.86 -4.54 2.20
N ALA A 63 9.92 -3.74 2.39
CA ALA A 63 10.38 -3.35 3.72
C ALA A 63 9.34 -2.49 4.45
N VAL A 64 8.71 -1.55 3.75
CA VAL A 64 7.63 -0.73 4.30
C VAL A 64 6.46 -1.60 4.78
N GLY A 65 6.02 -2.55 3.96
CA GLY A 65 4.96 -3.48 4.34
C GLY A 65 5.32 -4.41 5.48
N PHE A 66 6.55 -4.94 5.49
CA PHE A 66 7.02 -5.79 6.58
C PHE A 66 7.03 -5.04 7.92
N VAL A 67 7.61 -3.84 7.96
CA VAL A 67 7.64 -3.02 9.19
C VAL A 67 6.23 -2.63 9.61
N ALA A 68 5.37 -2.22 8.68
CA ALA A 68 3.96 -1.91 8.99
C ALA A 68 3.20 -3.12 9.56
N THR A 69 3.53 -4.32 9.11
CA THR A 69 2.97 -5.58 9.63
C THR A 69 3.42 -5.83 11.06
N VAL A 70 4.72 -5.70 11.34
CA VAL A 70 5.26 -5.83 12.70
C VAL A 70 4.61 -4.81 13.64
N LEU A 71 4.49 -3.55 13.21
CA LEU A 71 3.81 -2.51 14.00
C LEU A 71 2.35 -2.88 14.30
N ASN A 72 1.61 -3.40 13.31
CA ASN A 72 0.24 -3.83 13.53
C ASN A 72 0.13 -5.02 14.49
N PHE A 73 1.06 -5.97 14.44
CA PHE A 73 1.07 -7.08 15.41
C PHE A 73 1.42 -6.63 16.82
N VAL A 74 2.36 -5.68 16.97
CA VAL A 74 2.71 -5.12 18.29
C VAL A 74 1.53 -4.36 18.88
N LEU A 75 0.86 -3.52 18.08
CA LEU A 75 -0.24 -2.67 18.56
C LEU A 75 -1.57 -3.43 18.67
N ARG A 76 -1.80 -4.41 17.79
CA ARG A 76 -3.03 -5.20 17.69
C ARG A 76 -2.68 -6.65 17.29
N PRO A 77 -2.32 -7.52 18.24
CA PRO A 77 -1.88 -8.89 17.95
C PRO A 77 -2.84 -9.74 17.11
N GLY A 78 -4.15 -9.44 17.16
CA GLY A 78 -5.17 -10.11 16.33
C GLY A 78 -5.25 -9.63 14.88
N ALA A 79 -4.44 -8.66 14.44
CA ALA A 79 -4.47 -8.08 13.09
C ALA A 79 -3.84 -8.99 12.02
N VAL A 80 -4.08 -10.30 12.06
CA VAL A 80 -3.46 -11.32 11.18
C VAL A 80 -3.75 -11.11 9.69
N HIS A 81 -4.87 -10.45 9.36
CA HIS A 81 -5.19 -10.04 7.98
C HIS A 81 -4.13 -9.13 7.36
N PHE A 82 -3.29 -8.47 8.16
CA PHE A 82 -2.20 -7.63 7.68
C PHE A 82 -1.14 -8.40 6.88
N LEU A 83 -1.08 -9.74 7.01
CA LEU A 83 -0.25 -10.59 6.14
C LEU A 83 -0.62 -10.48 4.65
N GLY A 84 -1.90 -10.28 4.33
CA GLY A 84 -2.33 -10.01 2.95
C GLY A 84 -1.79 -8.69 2.43
N PHE A 85 -1.72 -7.67 3.30
CA PHE A 85 -1.08 -6.39 2.99
C PHE A 85 0.44 -6.51 2.83
N THR A 86 1.10 -7.36 3.63
CA THR A 86 2.52 -7.69 3.45
C THR A 86 2.75 -8.29 2.06
N ALA A 87 1.95 -9.29 1.67
CA ALA A 87 2.04 -9.91 0.35
C ALA A 87 1.81 -8.90 -0.78
N ALA A 88 0.80 -8.03 -0.64
CA ALA A 88 0.55 -6.95 -1.59
C ALA A 88 1.72 -5.97 -1.71
N SER A 89 2.42 -5.67 -0.60
CA SER A 89 3.61 -4.79 -0.65
C SER A 89 4.76 -5.40 -1.46
N VAL A 90 4.93 -6.74 -1.39
CA VAL A 90 5.91 -7.46 -2.21
C VAL A 90 5.51 -7.43 -3.68
N VAL A 91 4.23 -7.65 -3.99
CA VAL A 91 3.72 -7.54 -5.37
C VAL A 91 3.92 -6.12 -5.91
N PHE A 92 3.63 -5.10 -5.11
CA PHE A 92 3.84 -3.69 -5.48
C PHE A 92 5.32 -3.42 -5.80
N ASP A 93 6.22 -3.90 -4.96
CA ASP A 93 7.67 -3.76 -5.11
C ASP A 93 8.18 -4.40 -6.41
N LEU A 94 7.76 -5.65 -6.67
CA LEU A 94 8.12 -6.38 -7.87
C LEU A 94 7.57 -5.72 -9.14
N LEU A 95 6.31 -5.31 -9.14
CA LEU A 95 5.69 -4.70 -10.32
C LEU A 95 6.30 -3.33 -10.62
N THR A 96 6.58 -2.50 -9.60
CA THR A 96 7.26 -1.21 -9.82
C THR A 96 8.70 -1.38 -10.32
N PHE A 97 9.40 -2.43 -9.88
CA PHE A 97 10.69 -2.81 -10.42
C PHE A 97 10.61 -3.26 -11.88
N VAL A 98 9.68 -4.16 -12.22
CA VAL A 98 9.47 -4.68 -13.59
C VAL A 98 9.11 -3.55 -14.56
N PHE A 99 8.23 -2.63 -14.14
CA PHE A 99 7.85 -1.49 -14.96
C PHE A 99 8.94 -0.41 -15.06
N ARG A 100 10.00 -0.52 -14.27
CA ARG A 100 11.08 0.46 -14.09
C ARG A 100 10.59 1.74 -13.43
N TYR A 101 11.27 2.15 -12.36
CA TYR A 101 10.88 3.31 -11.56
C TYR A 101 10.78 4.61 -12.38
N GLU A 102 11.59 4.77 -13.42
CA GLU A 102 11.55 5.93 -14.32
C GLU A 102 10.23 6.01 -15.10
N ASN A 103 9.68 4.88 -15.54
CA ASN A 103 8.39 4.88 -16.23
C ASN A 103 7.26 5.20 -15.25
N CYS A 104 7.33 4.68 -14.02
CA CYS A 104 6.33 4.91 -12.98
C CYS A 104 6.29 6.36 -12.48
N PHE A 105 7.44 7.03 -12.36
CA PHE A 105 7.51 8.34 -11.68
C PHE A 105 8.04 9.49 -12.53
N SER A 106 8.71 9.26 -13.65
CA SER A 106 9.28 10.36 -14.46
C SER A 106 8.37 10.78 -15.62
N LYS A 107 7.46 9.91 -16.07
CA LYS A 107 6.49 10.17 -17.16
C LYS A 107 5.12 10.44 -16.56
N LYS A 108 4.55 11.63 -16.77
CA LYS A 108 3.30 12.08 -16.10
C LYS A 108 2.14 11.11 -16.31
N LEU A 109 1.63 10.99 -17.54
CA LEU A 109 0.44 10.17 -17.81
C LEU A 109 0.73 8.68 -17.73
N VAL A 110 1.81 8.22 -18.38
CA VAL A 110 2.19 6.80 -18.40
C VAL A 110 2.49 6.31 -16.98
N GLY A 111 3.23 7.08 -16.18
CA GLY A 111 3.56 6.72 -14.81
C GLY A 111 2.33 6.66 -13.91
N ALA A 112 1.42 7.62 -14.04
CA ALA A 112 0.15 7.57 -13.33
C ALA A 112 -0.65 6.31 -13.67
N ILE A 113 -0.77 5.94 -14.95
CA ILE A 113 -1.48 4.71 -15.36
C ILE A 113 -0.78 3.45 -14.82
N LEU A 114 0.55 3.37 -14.93
CA LEU A 114 1.31 2.23 -14.41
C LEU A 114 1.13 2.09 -12.90
N LEU A 115 1.23 3.18 -12.15
CA LEU A 115 1.00 3.15 -10.69
C LEU A 115 -0.43 2.76 -10.34
N ALA A 116 -1.43 3.13 -11.16
CA ALA A 116 -2.81 2.69 -10.97
C ALA A 116 -2.91 1.17 -11.10
N ILE A 117 -2.29 0.60 -12.15
CA ILE A 117 -2.25 -0.85 -12.39
C ILE A 117 -1.54 -1.56 -11.23
N VAL A 118 -0.33 -1.10 -10.86
CA VAL A 118 0.45 -1.68 -9.75
C VAL A 118 -0.37 -1.70 -8.46
N SER A 119 -0.95 -0.55 -8.09
CA SER A 119 -1.72 -0.40 -6.86
C SER A 119 -2.95 -1.30 -6.87
N THR A 120 -3.71 -1.30 -7.96
CA THR A 120 -4.95 -2.07 -8.10
C THR A 120 -4.68 -3.58 -8.07
N VAL A 121 -3.66 -4.05 -8.80
CA VAL A 121 -3.28 -5.48 -8.84
C VAL A 121 -2.77 -5.94 -7.47
N SER A 122 -1.94 -5.13 -6.82
CA SER A 122 -1.43 -5.44 -5.49
C SER A 122 -2.56 -5.50 -4.46
N ALA A 123 -3.52 -4.57 -4.54
CA ALA A 123 -4.71 -4.58 -3.69
C ALA A 123 -5.60 -5.79 -3.96
N ALA A 124 -5.74 -6.21 -5.22
CA ALA A 124 -6.47 -7.44 -5.55
C ALA A 124 -5.84 -8.66 -4.87
N VAL A 125 -4.51 -8.75 -4.81
CA VAL A 125 -3.79 -9.81 -4.09
C VAL A 125 -4.06 -9.75 -2.59
N ALA A 126 -4.01 -8.55 -1.98
CA ALA A 126 -4.39 -8.38 -0.56
C ALA A 126 -5.83 -8.87 -0.34
N GLY A 127 -6.78 -8.41 -1.14
CA GLY A 127 -8.18 -8.78 -1.02
C GLY A 127 -8.42 -10.28 -1.20
N PHE A 128 -7.69 -10.92 -2.11
CA PHE A 128 -7.81 -12.37 -2.31
C PHE A 128 -7.31 -13.14 -1.08
N ILE A 129 -6.12 -12.80 -0.57
CA ILE A 129 -5.54 -13.46 0.60
C ILE A 129 -6.39 -13.20 1.85
N ILE A 130 -6.76 -11.94 2.09
CA ILE A 130 -7.58 -11.54 3.25
C ILE A 130 -8.95 -12.21 3.18
N GLY A 131 -9.61 -12.12 2.03
CA GLY A 131 -10.93 -12.71 1.84
C GLY A 131 -10.94 -14.23 2.02
N THR A 132 -9.90 -14.92 1.56
CA THR A 132 -9.84 -16.39 1.62
C THR A 132 -9.51 -16.92 3.02
N PHE A 133 -8.55 -16.30 3.71
CA PHE A 133 -7.95 -16.89 4.92
C PHE A 133 -8.36 -16.20 6.23
N PHE A 134 -8.76 -14.93 6.17
CA PHE A 134 -8.87 -14.09 7.37
C PHE A 134 -10.25 -13.45 7.57
N MET A 135 -11.15 -13.52 6.58
CA MET A 135 -12.48 -12.93 6.68
C MET A 135 -13.55 -13.92 7.11
N ALA A 136 -14.44 -13.47 8.01
CA ALA A 136 -15.58 -14.24 8.46
C ALA A 136 -16.66 -14.36 7.36
N ALA A 137 -17.33 -15.51 7.30
CA ALA A 137 -18.33 -15.81 6.26
C ALA A 137 -19.47 -14.79 6.15
N PRO A 138 -20.06 -14.26 7.25
CA PRO A 138 -21.11 -13.24 7.15
C PRO A 138 -20.63 -11.96 6.47
N GLN A 139 -19.39 -11.55 6.73
CA GLN A 139 -18.82 -10.34 6.14
C GLN A 139 -18.54 -10.52 4.65
N LEU A 140 -18.04 -11.68 4.24
CA LEU A 140 -17.86 -12.02 2.82
C LEU A 140 -19.20 -12.08 2.09
N ALA A 141 -20.21 -12.74 2.68
CA ALA A 141 -21.53 -12.88 2.07
C ALA A 141 -22.17 -11.51 1.75
N LYS A 142 -22.03 -10.53 2.65
CA LYS A 142 -22.50 -9.15 2.45
C LYS A 142 -21.98 -8.51 1.16
N TRP A 143 -20.78 -8.89 0.75
CA TRP A 143 -20.09 -8.30 -0.40
C TRP A 143 -19.99 -9.24 -1.59
N GLY A 144 -20.75 -10.33 -1.66
CA GLY A 144 -20.68 -11.25 -2.80
C GLY A 144 -19.48 -12.20 -2.77
N GLY A 145 -19.02 -12.55 -1.56
CA GLY A 145 -17.94 -13.51 -1.34
C GLY A 145 -16.55 -12.91 -1.54
N VAL A 146 -15.57 -13.80 -1.78
CA VAL A 146 -14.16 -13.40 -1.98
C VAL A 146 -14.00 -12.48 -3.18
N VAL A 147 -14.75 -12.69 -4.26
CA VAL A 147 -14.68 -11.87 -5.48
C VAL A 147 -15.03 -10.42 -5.19
N GLY A 148 -16.16 -10.16 -4.51
CA GLY A 148 -16.49 -8.78 -4.18
C GLY A 148 -15.58 -8.18 -3.10
N TRP A 149 -15.01 -9.00 -2.21
CA TRP A 149 -13.94 -8.55 -1.30
C TRP A 149 -12.69 -8.07 -2.05
N VAL A 150 -12.27 -8.80 -3.08
CA VAL A 150 -11.18 -8.41 -4.00
C VAL A 150 -11.52 -7.08 -4.68
N ILE A 151 -12.74 -6.91 -5.18
CA ILE A 151 -13.17 -5.66 -5.85
C ILE A 151 -13.12 -4.46 -4.89
N LEU A 152 -13.53 -4.64 -3.63
CA LEU A 152 -13.44 -3.58 -2.62
C LEU A 152 -12.01 -3.17 -2.33
N HIS A 153 -11.10 -4.14 -2.21
CA HIS A 153 -9.67 -3.86 -2.05
C HIS A 153 -9.11 -3.16 -3.29
N MET A 154 -9.45 -3.61 -4.50
CA MET A 154 -9.06 -2.93 -5.74
C MET A 154 -9.51 -1.47 -5.75
N ALA A 155 -10.74 -1.18 -5.32
CA ALA A 155 -11.23 0.19 -5.17
C ALA A 155 -10.38 0.99 -4.17
N GLY A 156 -10.04 0.39 -3.03
CA GLY A 156 -9.10 0.96 -2.06
C GLY A 156 -7.71 1.24 -2.64
N GLY A 157 -7.19 0.34 -3.47
CA GLY A 157 -5.95 0.52 -4.23
C GLY A 157 -6.01 1.69 -5.21
N ILE A 158 -7.14 1.91 -5.88
CA ILE A 158 -7.36 3.06 -6.76
C ILE A 158 -7.38 4.36 -5.95
N VAL A 159 -8.07 4.40 -4.81
CA VAL A 159 -8.10 5.60 -3.95
C VAL A 159 -6.70 5.90 -3.40
N GLY A 160 -5.99 4.88 -2.91
CA GLY A 160 -4.60 5.02 -2.45
C GLY A 160 -3.65 5.48 -3.55
N TRP A 161 -3.86 5.01 -4.79
CA TRP A 161 -3.14 5.49 -5.96
C TRP A 161 -3.37 6.98 -6.22
N LEU A 162 -4.63 7.41 -6.24
CA LEU A 162 -4.99 8.80 -6.52
C LEU A 162 -4.35 9.73 -5.48
N LEU A 163 -4.45 9.39 -4.20
CA LEU A 163 -3.81 10.17 -3.13
C LEU A 163 -2.29 10.13 -3.22
N GLY A 164 -1.69 8.97 -3.49
CA GLY A 164 -0.25 8.83 -3.67
C GLY A 164 0.29 9.72 -4.80
N VAL A 165 -0.38 9.72 -5.95
CA VAL A 165 0.00 10.59 -7.09
C VAL A 165 -0.17 12.07 -6.73
N VAL A 166 -1.29 12.46 -6.13
CA VAL A 166 -1.51 13.86 -5.71
C VAL A 166 -0.42 14.32 -4.74
N LEU A 167 -0.06 13.50 -3.76
CA LEU A 167 0.96 13.84 -2.76
C LEU A 167 2.35 13.90 -3.38
N THR A 168 2.73 12.94 -4.24
CA THR A 168 4.03 12.99 -4.94
C THR A 168 4.16 14.26 -5.77
N LEU A 169 3.14 14.60 -6.58
CA LEU A 169 3.13 15.84 -7.37
C LEU A 169 3.19 17.09 -6.49
N SER A 170 2.48 17.11 -5.37
CA SER A 170 2.47 18.23 -4.42
C SER A 170 3.84 18.42 -3.74
N LEU A 171 4.54 17.34 -3.44
CA LEU A 171 5.89 17.37 -2.87
C LEU A 171 6.93 17.80 -3.92
N GLU A 172 6.81 17.33 -5.17
CA GLU A 172 7.65 17.78 -6.29
C GLU A 172 7.48 19.28 -6.55
N ALA A 173 6.25 19.79 -6.52
CA ALA A 173 5.97 21.22 -6.68
C ALA A 173 6.64 22.09 -5.59
N ARG A 174 6.92 21.50 -4.42
CA ARG A 174 7.65 22.15 -3.30
C ARG A 174 9.16 21.93 -3.35
N GLY A 175 9.68 21.26 -4.38
CA GLY A 175 11.11 21.01 -4.54
C GLY A 175 11.69 19.92 -3.65
N MET A 176 10.85 19.10 -2.99
CA MET A 176 11.31 18.01 -2.10
C MET A 176 12.05 16.91 -2.86
N ARG A 177 11.86 16.84 -4.18
CA ARG A 177 12.61 15.97 -5.08
C ARG A 177 12.64 16.63 -6.46
N LYS A 178 13.78 17.17 -6.87
CA LYS A 178 14.02 17.52 -8.28
C LYS A 178 14.59 16.29 -8.98
N LYS A 179 14.14 16.07 -10.22
CA LYS A 179 14.64 15.02 -11.12
C LYS A 179 16.15 15.04 -11.21
#